data_AF-A0A3E0NTI4-F1
#
_entry.id   AF-A0A3E0NTI4-F1
#
_cell.length_a   1.000
_cell.length_b   1.000
_cell.length_c   1.000
_cell.angle_alpha   90.00
_cell.angle_beta   90.00
_cell.angle_gamma   90.00
#
_symmetry.space_group_name_H-M   'P 1'
#
loop_
_entity.id
_entity.type
_entity.pdbx_description
1 polymer ?
#
loop_
_entity_poly.entity_id
_entity_poly.type
_entity_poly.pdbx_seq_one_letter_code
_entity_poly.pdbx_strand_id
1 'polypeptide(L)'
;MRLASFNQNAAAKSQAAGKKPNILVIWGDDIGTWNISYNNRGMMGYATPNIDRIGREGISFTDYYGQQSCTAGRAAFMGGTVPVRTGMTKVGLPGAAEGWQEQDITIAAVLKEQGYATGQFGKNHFGDRDEHLPTNHGFDEFFGNLYHLNAEEEPEHRDYPGDMKLPSGKTFREQYGPRGVLKTKANADGTQTIENTGPLTKKRMETIDDETVAAAKDFIQRQTKADKPFFCWWNGTRMHFRTHVKQEHLGISGASGDEYHDGMVEHDMHVGELLDLLDELGIADNTLVYYSTDNGPHFNTWPDAGYTPFRKEKNSNWEGAYRVPAFVRWPGVFPAGITVNGIVAHEDWMPTFAAAAGKADLKEDMLDGYEAIGRNYRQHLDGYDVTEYLSNAKSYKTIDDDIQASPRKEFFYVNDDGQVVALRLGPWKAVFLENRADAFQIWREPFTELRVPLLFNLRRDPFEKAQIDANVYHDWFLDHAFVLVPMQQLAGKFLQSMQDYPPSQTPGSFNLEKIQKQIENATTGK
;
A
#
# COMPACT_ATOMS: atom_id res chain seq x y z
N MET A 1 19.18 31.21 19.52
CA MET A 1 18.81 30.03 20.35
C MET A 1 19.60 28.84 19.84
N ARG A 2 20.17 28.04 20.76
CA ARG A 2 21.28 27.10 20.51
C ARG A 2 20.87 25.98 19.55
N LEU A 3 21.56 25.88 18.42
CA LEU A 3 21.61 24.70 17.56
C LEU A 3 22.24 23.56 18.36
N ALA A 4 21.45 22.53 18.69
CA ALA A 4 21.98 21.29 19.21
C ALA A 4 22.72 20.57 18.08
N SER A 5 24.03 20.41 18.23
CA SER A 5 24.84 19.55 17.37
C SER A 5 24.40 18.10 17.59
N PHE A 6 23.58 17.56 16.69
CA PHE A 6 23.23 16.14 16.70
C PHE A 6 24.49 15.31 16.44
N ASN A 7 24.76 14.39 17.37
CA ASN A 7 25.90 13.49 17.38
C ASN A 7 25.84 12.51 16.20
N GLN A 8 26.54 12.83 15.10
CA GLN A 8 26.80 11.87 14.01
C GLN A 8 27.52 10.58 14.48
N ASN A 9 28.10 10.59 15.69
CA ASN A 9 28.86 9.46 16.26
C ASN A 9 28.01 8.37 16.95
N ALA A 10 26.70 8.56 17.16
CA ALA A 10 25.85 7.56 17.82
C ALA A 10 25.27 6.54 16.82
N ALA A 11 24.87 6.99 15.63
CA ALA A 11 24.18 6.13 14.67
C ALA A 11 25.12 5.15 13.94
N ALA A 12 26.39 5.52 13.73
CA ALA A 12 27.43 4.59 13.29
C ALA A 12 27.73 3.48 14.34
N LYS A 13 27.33 3.65 15.60
CA LYS A 13 27.50 2.65 16.66
C LYS A 13 26.36 1.62 16.73
N SER A 14 25.14 1.92 16.28
CA SER A 14 24.03 0.95 16.33
C SER A 14 24.21 -0.16 15.29
N GLN A 15 24.64 0.19 14.07
CA GLN A 15 24.96 -0.80 13.04
C GLN A 15 26.26 -1.56 13.34
N ALA A 16 27.21 -0.94 14.07
CA ALA A 16 28.40 -1.62 14.59
C ALA A 16 28.10 -2.60 15.74
N ALA A 17 26.89 -2.60 16.32
CA ALA A 17 26.50 -3.47 17.43
C ALA A 17 25.71 -4.73 17.02
N GLY A 18 25.43 -4.93 15.72
CA GLY A 18 24.75 -6.14 15.23
C GLY A 18 23.29 -6.32 15.71
N LYS A 19 22.63 -5.25 16.20
CA LYS A 19 21.21 -5.29 16.57
C LYS A 19 20.34 -5.08 15.31
N LYS A 20 19.30 -5.90 15.16
CA LYS A 20 18.27 -5.74 14.12
C LYS A 20 17.46 -4.45 14.39
N PRO A 21 17.09 -3.67 13.36
CA PRO A 21 16.31 -2.45 13.54
C PRO A 21 14.86 -2.79 13.87
N ASN A 22 14.18 -1.91 14.60
CA ASN A 22 12.72 -1.91 14.62
C ASN A 22 12.21 -1.37 13.28
N ILE A 23 11.01 -1.80 12.88
CA ILE A 23 10.36 -1.37 11.65
C ILE A 23 8.97 -0.85 12.01
N LEU A 24 8.74 0.43 11.71
CA LEU A 24 7.45 1.09 11.88
C LEU A 24 6.96 1.56 10.51
N VAL A 25 5.82 1.05 10.08
CA VAL A 25 5.15 1.43 8.85
C VAL A 25 3.86 2.17 9.20
N ILE A 26 3.67 3.33 8.62
CA ILE A 26 2.59 4.28 8.93
C ILE A 26 1.86 4.60 7.62
N TRP A 27 0.65 4.12 7.45
CA TRP A 27 -0.15 4.38 6.26
C TRP A 27 -1.44 5.11 6.58
N GLY A 28 -1.81 6.01 5.67
CA GLY A 28 -3.20 6.37 5.45
C GLY A 28 -3.79 5.65 4.24
N ASP A 29 -4.99 6.02 3.84
CA ASP A 29 -5.77 5.39 2.78
C ASP A 29 -6.31 6.43 1.79
N ASP A 30 -6.21 6.17 0.48
CA ASP A 30 -6.65 7.08 -0.60
C ASP A 30 -6.00 8.49 -0.55
N ILE A 31 -4.78 8.61 -0.03
CA ILE A 31 -4.09 9.91 0.11
C ILE A 31 -3.35 10.28 -1.18
N GLY A 32 -3.78 11.36 -1.82
CA GLY A 32 -3.11 11.87 -3.01
C GLY A 32 -1.76 12.52 -2.69
N THR A 33 -0.85 12.50 -3.67
CA THR A 33 0.48 13.11 -3.53
C THR A 33 0.42 14.59 -3.14
N TRP A 34 -0.64 15.30 -3.54
CA TRP A 34 -0.81 16.72 -3.27
C TRP A 34 -1.46 17.01 -1.91
N ASN A 35 -1.90 16.00 -1.14
CA ASN A 35 -2.44 16.20 0.21
C ASN A 35 -1.35 16.37 1.28
N ILE A 36 -0.10 16.03 0.98
CA ILE A 36 1.02 16.17 1.92
C ILE A 36 1.72 17.52 1.72
N SER A 37 1.92 18.29 2.80
CA SER A 37 2.50 19.64 2.69
C SER A 37 3.96 19.66 2.24
N TYR A 38 4.72 18.59 2.48
CA TYR A 38 6.05 18.41 1.91
C TYR A 38 6.04 18.53 0.38
N ASN A 39 5.01 17.98 -0.27
CA ASN A 39 4.88 17.97 -1.72
C ASN A 39 4.23 19.26 -2.25
N ASN A 40 3.10 19.66 -1.65
CA ASN A 40 2.30 20.77 -2.15
C ASN A 40 2.79 22.16 -1.69
N ARG A 41 3.68 22.23 -0.69
CA ARG A 41 4.27 23.47 -0.15
C ARG A 41 3.24 24.48 0.37
N GLY A 42 2.18 23.99 1.00
CA GLY A 42 1.09 24.78 1.58
C GLY A 42 -0.06 25.10 0.61
N MET A 43 -0.02 24.60 -0.63
CA MET A 43 -1.06 24.90 -1.64
C MET A 43 -2.45 24.38 -1.27
N MET A 44 -2.55 23.36 -0.42
CA MET A 44 -3.84 22.81 0.01
C MET A 44 -4.49 23.56 1.19
N GLY A 45 -3.83 24.60 1.74
CA GLY A 45 -4.40 25.42 2.82
C GLY A 45 -4.23 24.86 4.25
N TYR A 46 -3.63 23.68 4.39
CA TYR A 46 -3.21 23.09 5.68
C TYR A 46 -1.78 22.53 5.59
N ALA A 47 -1.25 22.05 6.71
CA ALA A 47 0.07 21.43 6.81
C ALA A 47 0.01 20.06 7.49
N THR A 48 0.94 19.18 7.13
CA THR A 48 1.19 17.85 7.69
C THR A 48 2.60 17.80 8.29
N PRO A 49 2.91 18.58 9.34
CA PRO A 49 4.27 18.77 9.83
C PRO A 49 4.96 17.49 10.32
N ASN A 50 4.20 16.48 10.77
CA ASN A 50 4.75 15.21 11.25
C ASN A 50 5.09 14.27 10.10
N ILE A 51 4.26 14.20 9.06
CA ILE A 51 4.60 13.49 7.82
C ILE A 51 5.79 14.17 7.14
N ASP A 52 5.78 15.52 7.09
CA ASP A 52 6.89 16.31 6.57
C ASP A 52 8.19 16.10 7.37
N ARG A 53 8.09 15.77 8.66
CA ARG A 53 9.24 15.43 9.51
C ARG A 53 9.94 14.16 8.99
N ILE A 54 9.19 13.13 8.61
CA ILE A 54 9.75 11.89 8.04
C ILE A 54 10.54 12.20 6.76
N GLY A 55 9.98 13.01 5.86
CA GLY A 55 10.66 13.42 4.62
C GLY A 55 11.88 14.33 4.86
N ARG A 56 11.83 15.26 5.83
CA ARG A 56 12.95 16.16 6.15
C ARG A 56 14.11 15.43 6.85
N GLU A 57 13.79 14.46 7.68
CA GLU A 57 14.78 13.67 8.44
C GLU A 57 15.23 12.40 7.70
N GLY A 58 14.65 12.13 6.53
CA GLY A 58 14.91 10.94 5.73
C GLY A 58 14.97 11.21 4.23
N ILE A 59 14.43 10.27 3.46
CA ILE A 59 14.37 10.28 2.00
C ILE A 59 12.91 10.48 1.56
N SER A 60 12.75 11.29 0.51
CA SER A 60 11.52 11.42 -0.28
C SER A 60 11.73 10.91 -1.70
N PHE A 61 10.65 10.64 -2.42
CA PHE A 61 10.70 10.02 -3.75
C PHE A 61 9.90 10.84 -4.76
N THR A 62 10.38 10.97 -5.99
CA THR A 62 9.57 11.49 -7.11
C THR A 62 8.85 10.41 -7.90
N ASP A 63 9.31 9.17 -7.80
CA ASP A 63 8.90 8.02 -8.61
C ASP A 63 8.59 6.81 -7.73
N TYR A 64 7.61 6.98 -6.86
CA TYR A 64 7.16 5.96 -5.94
C TYR A 64 5.77 5.44 -6.32
N TYR A 65 5.63 4.11 -6.34
CA TYR A 65 4.44 3.43 -6.84
C TYR A 65 3.78 2.54 -5.79
N GLY A 66 2.49 2.78 -5.55
CA GLY A 66 1.55 1.84 -4.96
C GLY A 66 0.86 1.03 -6.06
N GLN A 67 -0.40 0.67 -5.86
CA GLN A 67 -1.21 -0.03 -6.87
C GLN A 67 -2.55 0.67 -7.07
N GLN A 68 -3.41 0.16 -7.96
CA GLN A 68 -4.62 0.87 -8.37
C GLN A 68 -5.75 0.96 -7.33
N SER A 69 -5.75 0.10 -6.30
CA SER A 69 -6.78 0.04 -5.26
C SER A 69 -6.23 -0.44 -3.91
N CYS A 70 -7.05 -0.35 -2.85
CA CYS A 70 -6.60 -0.61 -1.50
C CYS A 70 -6.08 -2.05 -1.34
N THR A 71 -6.86 -3.01 -1.81
CA THR A 71 -6.51 -4.45 -1.73
C THR A 71 -5.22 -4.72 -2.50
N ALA A 72 -5.10 -4.19 -3.72
CA ALA A 72 -3.90 -4.34 -4.54
C ALA A 72 -2.67 -3.69 -3.92
N GLY A 73 -2.79 -2.47 -3.39
CA GLY A 73 -1.67 -1.70 -2.83
C GLY A 73 -1.12 -2.33 -1.55
N ARG A 74 -2.04 -2.79 -0.68
CA ARG A 74 -1.71 -3.52 0.55
C ARG A 74 -1.10 -4.88 0.22
N ALA A 75 -1.63 -5.58 -0.79
CA ALA A 75 -1.12 -6.88 -1.21
C ALA A 75 0.30 -6.80 -1.82
N ALA A 76 0.56 -5.79 -2.66
CA ALA A 76 1.87 -5.56 -3.23
C ALA A 76 2.93 -5.31 -2.15
N PHE A 77 2.59 -4.47 -1.17
CA PHE A 77 3.46 -4.19 -0.05
C PHE A 77 3.71 -5.42 0.81
N MET A 78 2.64 -6.08 1.27
CA MET A 78 2.78 -7.20 2.19
C MET A 78 3.40 -8.44 1.56
N GLY A 79 3.18 -8.68 0.26
CA GLY A 79 3.64 -9.86 -0.46
C GLY A 79 4.93 -9.67 -1.27
N GLY A 80 5.39 -8.44 -1.49
CA GLY A 80 6.59 -8.20 -2.31
C GLY A 80 6.43 -8.58 -3.79
N THR A 81 5.19 -8.64 -4.28
CA THR A 81 4.83 -9.14 -5.61
C THR A 81 3.82 -8.22 -6.29
N VAL A 82 3.82 -8.21 -7.62
CA VAL A 82 2.76 -7.56 -8.38
C VAL A 82 1.44 -8.29 -8.06
N PRO A 83 0.34 -7.61 -7.68
CA PRO A 83 -0.84 -8.25 -7.06
C PRO A 83 -1.56 -9.31 -7.89
N VAL A 84 -1.32 -9.35 -9.21
CA VAL A 84 -1.80 -10.45 -10.06
C VAL A 84 -1.29 -11.82 -9.59
N ARG A 85 -0.13 -11.90 -8.93
CA ARG A 85 0.41 -13.15 -8.37
C ARG A 85 -0.40 -13.68 -7.19
N THR A 86 -0.93 -12.81 -6.34
CA THR A 86 -1.79 -13.22 -5.22
C THR A 86 -3.27 -13.25 -5.61
N GLY A 87 -3.62 -12.72 -6.78
CA GLY A 87 -5.00 -12.50 -7.21
C GLY A 87 -5.74 -11.41 -6.42
N MET A 88 -5.06 -10.72 -5.51
CA MET A 88 -5.61 -9.68 -4.64
C MET A 88 -5.65 -8.32 -5.34
N THR A 89 -6.29 -8.26 -6.51
CA THR A 89 -6.37 -7.04 -7.34
C THR A 89 -7.68 -6.29 -7.17
N LYS A 90 -8.79 -6.98 -6.86
CA LYS A 90 -10.12 -6.40 -6.70
C LYS A 90 -10.47 -6.24 -5.24
N VAL A 91 -11.22 -5.19 -4.90
CA VAL A 91 -11.70 -4.96 -3.53
C VAL A 91 -12.61 -6.09 -3.07
N GLY A 92 -12.36 -6.59 -1.86
CA GLY A 92 -13.13 -7.68 -1.26
C GLY A 92 -14.50 -7.22 -0.75
N LEU A 93 -15.46 -8.14 -0.73
CA LEU A 93 -16.78 -7.96 -0.12
C LEU A 93 -16.91 -8.81 1.15
N PRO A 94 -17.79 -8.45 2.11
CA PRO A 94 -18.09 -9.32 3.25
C PRO A 94 -18.49 -10.74 2.79
N GLY A 95 -17.93 -11.76 3.44
CA GLY A 95 -18.17 -13.17 3.12
C GLY A 95 -17.46 -13.71 1.87
N ALA A 96 -16.71 -12.90 1.13
CA ALA A 96 -16.00 -13.34 -0.07
C ALA A 96 -15.08 -14.54 0.20
N ALA A 97 -14.96 -15.42 -0.80
CA ALA A 97 -14.03 -16.55 -0.72
C ALA A 97 -12.59 -16.13 -1.04
N GLU A 98 -12.45 -15.06 -1.81
CA GLU A 98 -11.19 -14.45 -2.14
C GLU A 98 -10.60 -13.72 -0.92
N GLY A 99 -9.31 -13.91 -0.73
CA GLY A 99 -8.54 -13.33 0.37
C GLY A 99 -7.11 -13.83 0.32
N TRP A 100 -6.30 -13.50 1.33
CA TRP A 100 -4.91 -13.93 1.41
C TRP A 100 -4.81 -15.45 1.56
N GLN A 101 -4.10 -16.10 0.66
CA GLN A 101 -3.98 -17.56 0.64
C GLN A 101 -2.81 -18.02 1.52
N GLU A 102 -2.90 -19.23 2.08
CA GLU A 102 -1.83 -19.80 2.92
C GLU A 102 -0.51 -20.01 2.18
N GLN A 103 -0.55 -20.09 0.85
CA GLN A 103 0.63 -20.23 -0.01
C GLN A 103 1.28 -18.88 -0.37
N ASP A 104 0.70 -17.74 0.01
CA ASP A 104 1.23 -16.40 -0.21
C ASP A 104 1.97 -15.91 1.04
N ILE A 105 3.23 -15.49 0.89
CA ILE A 105 4.09 -15.13 2.03
C ILE A 105 3.89 -13.66 2.35
N THR A 106 4.00 -13.30 3.62
CA THR A 106 3.91 -11.92 4.08
C THR A 106 5.23 -11.42 4.65
N ILE A 107 5.43 -10.09 4.63
CA ILE A 107 6.51 -9.43 5.38
C ILE A 107 6.50 -9.88 6.84
N ALA A 108 5.31 -9.98 7.45
CA ALA A 108 5.19 -10.41 8.83
C ALA A 108 5.70 -11.86 9.04
N ALA A 109 5.38 -12.79 8.14
CA ALA A 109 5.88 -14.16 8.22
C ALA A 109 7.41 -14.21 8.13
N VAL A 110 7.99 -13.48 7.17
CA VAL A 110 9.46 -13.39 7.02
C VAL A 110 10.10 -12.79 8.26
N LEU A 111 9.61 -11.64 8.74
CA LEU A 111 10.20 -10.96 9.89
C LEU A 111 10.04 -11.76 11.19
N LYS A 112 8.93 -12.47 11.36
CA LYS A 112 8.71 -13.37 12.48
C LYS A 112 9.73 -14.51 12.50
N GLU A 113 10.03 -15.10 11.34
CA GLU A 113 11.12 -16.08 11.20
C GLU A 113 12.49 -15.47 11.56
N GLN A 114 12.66 -14.18 11.27
CA GLN A 114 13.85 -13.41 11.67
C GLN A 114 13.83 -12.95 13.15
N GLY A 115 12.88 -13.42 13.97
CA GLY A 115 12.82 -13.16 15.41
C GLY A 115 12.07 -11.89 15.82
N TYR A 116 11.36 -11.23 14.90
CA TYR A 116 10.57 -10.05 15.21
C TYR A 116 9.29 -10.40 15.98
N ALA A 117 8.81 -9.45 16.79
CA ALA A 117 7.39 -9.39 17.12
C ALA A 117 6.65 -8.63 16.01
N THR A 118 5.46 -9.08 15.63
CA THR A 118 4.74 -8.53 14.47
C THR A 118 3.33 -8.06 14.88
N GLY A 119 2.98 -6.82 14.55
CA GLY A 119 1.67 -6.25 14.87
C GLY A 119 1.10 -5.40 13.74
N GLN A 120 -0.20 -5.57 13.46
CA GLN A 120 -0.95 -4.76 12.49
C GLN A 120 -2.11 -4.03 13.19
N PHE A 121 -2.26 -2.73 12.93
CA PHE A 121 -3.22 -1.89 13.63
C PHE A 121 -3.93 -0.94 12.66
N GLY A 122 -5.22 -1.15 12.43
CA GLY A 122 -6.03 -0.41 11.45
C GLY A 122 -6.56 -1.29 10.32
N LYS A 123 -6.86 -0.71 9.15
CA LYS A 123 -7.61 -1.36 8.06
C LYS A 123 -6.84 -2.48 7.33
N ASN A 124 -7.25 -3.74 7.45
CA ASN A 124 -6.53 -4.86 6.84
C ASN A 124 -6.73 -5.00 5.31
N HIS A 125 -7.95 -5.35 4.89
CA HIS A 125 -8.33 -5.55 3.49
C HIS A 125 -7.68 -6.75 2.76
N PHE A 126 -7.33 -7.80 3.50
CA PHE A 126 -6.82 -9.07 2.95
C PHE A 126 -7.85 -10.20 2.83
N GLY A 127 -9.14 -9.90 3.01
CA GLY A 127 -10.22 -10.88 2.96
C GLY A 127 -10.98 -10.96 4.28
N ASP A 128 -12.14 -11.60 4.22
CA ASP A 128 -13.11 -11.62 5.31
C ASP A 128 -12.92 -12.79 6.29
N ARG A 129 -12.66 -13.98 5.74
CA ARG A 129 -12.72 -15.25 6.46
C ARG A 129 -11.56 -15.41 7.44
N ASP A 130 -11.75 -16.29 8.41
CA ASP A 130 -10.77 -16.49 9.48
C ASP A 130 -9.40 -16.92 8.93
N GLU A 131 -9.37 -17.75 7.89
CA GLU A 131 -8.15 -18.16 7.19
C GLU A 131 -7.39 -17.00 6.54
N HIS A 132 -8.02 -15.85 6.29
CA HIS A 132 -7.39 -14.67 5.69
C HIS A 132 -6.93 -13.63 6.73
N LEU A 133 -7.23 -13.83 8.01
CA LEU A 133 -6.89 -12.87 9.05
C LEU A 133 -5.37 -12.74 9.21
N PRO A 134 -4.85 -11.54 9.54
CA PRO A 134 -3.42 -11.28 9.61
C PRO A 134 -2.64 -12.23 10.51
N THR A 135 -3.28 -12.66 11.62
CA THR A 135 -2.68 -13.57 12.60
C THR A 135 -2.49 -15.00 12.09
N ASN A 136 -3.19 -15.40 11.02
CA ASN A 136 -2.92 -16.65 10.30
C ASN A 136 -1.71 -16.53 9.35
N HIS A 137 -1.26 -15.29 9.07
CA HIS A 137 -0.26 -14.97 8.06
C HIS A 137 0.92 -14.19 8.65
N GLY A 138 1.36 -14.58 9.85
CA GLY A 138 2.62 -14.14 10.44
C GLY A 138 2.55 -12.95 11.39
N PHE A 139 1.41 -12.26 11.53
CA PHE A 139 1.22 -11.28 12.60
C PHE A 139 1.00 -11.97 13.97
N ASP A 140 1.60 -11.45 15.03
CA ASP A 140 1.33 -11.91 16.40
C ASP A 140 0.01 -11.34 16.92
N GLU A 141 -0.27 -10.08 16.58
CA GLU A 141 -1.45 -9.33 17.03
C GLU A 141 -2.03 -8.50 15.87
N PHE A 142 -3.35 -8.44 15.77
CA PHE A 142 -4.07 -7.52 14.88
C PHE A 142 -5.21 -6.84 15.62
N PHE A 143 -5.39 -5.54 15.39
CA PHE A 143 -6.57 -4.81 15.83
C PHE A 143 -7.02 -3.80 14.78
N GLY A 144 -8.20 -4.00 14.21
CA GLY A 144 -8.74 -3.11 13.19
C GLY A 144 -9.90 -3.71 12.39
N ASN A 145 -10.30 -2.99 11.35
CA ASN A 145 -11.39 -3.38 10.46
C ASN A 145 -10.90 -4.10 9.20
N LEU A 146 -11.77 -4.82 8.52
CA LEU A 146 -11.38 -5.69 7.40
C LEU A 146 -11.66 -5.11 6.02
N TYR A 147 -12.51 -4.09 5.90
CA TYR A 147 -12.94 -3.57 4.60
C TYR A 147 -12.72 -2.06 4.45
N HIS A 148 -13.14 -1.54 3.30
CA HIS A 148 -13.29 -0.11 3.09
C HIS A 148 -14.46 0.46 3.91
N LEU A 149 -14.33 1.72 4.34
CA LEU A 149 -15.25 2.33 5.30
C LEU A 149 -16.70 2.38 4.80
N ASN A 150 -16.91 2.61 3.50
CA ASN A 150 -18.27 2.66 2.96
C ASN A 150 -19.04 1.33 3.12
N ALA A 151 -18.38 0.16 3.11
CA ALA A 151 -19.03 -1.13 3.37
C ALA A 151 -19.41 -1.30 4.85
N GLU A 152 -18.60 -0.75 5.74
CA GLU A 152 -18.80 -0.81 7.19
C GLU A 152 -20.01 0.02 7.64
N GLU A 153 -20.33 1.11 6.94
CA GLU A 153 -21.50 1.97 7.21
C GLU A 153 -22.80 1.53 6.51
N GLU A 154 -22.75 0.60 5.53
CA GLU A 154 -23.95 0.08 4.83
C GLU A 154 -25.06 -0.37 5.79
N PRO A 155 -24.77 -1.04 6.92
CA PRO A 155 -25.81 -1.50 7.83
C PRO A 155 -26.57 -0.39 8.57
N GLU A 156 -26.16 0.88 8.43
CA GLU A 156 -26.86 2.06 8.92
C GLU A 156 -27.70 2.76 7.82
N HIS A 157 -27.65 2.27 6.58
CA HIS A 157 -28.45 2.81 5.48
C HIS A 157 -29.94 2.46 5.65
N ARG A 158 -30.83 3.40 5.34
CA ARG A 158 -32.30 3.24 5.48
C ARG A 158 -32.83 2.01 4.73
N ASP A 159 -32.29 1.75 3.55
CA ASP A 159 -32.72 0.66 2.67
C ASP A 159 -32.01 -0.67 2.98
N TYR A 160 -31.13 -0.72 3.98
CA TYR A 160 -30.43 -1.94 4.34
C TYR A 160 -31.41 -2.97 4.92
N PRO A 161 -31.52 -4.19 4.35
CA PRO A 161 -32.55 -5.15 4.77
C PRO A 161 -32.41 -5.64 6.22
N GLY A 162 -31.21 -5.54 6.80
CA GLY A 162 -30.96 -5.80 8.21
C GLY A 162 -31.42 -7.19 8.65
N ASP A 163 -32.53 -7.22 9.39
CA ASP A 163 -33.10 -8.42 10.01
C ASP A 163 -34.04 -9.22 9.09
N MET A 164 -34.19 -8.79 7.82
CA MET A 164 -34.92 -9.56 6.82
C MET A 164 -34.39 -11.00 6.75
N LYS A 165 -35.28 -11.97 6.97
CA LYS A 165 -34.95 -13.40 6.91
C LYS A 165 -34.86 -13.89 5.47
N LEU A 166 -33.73 -14.52 5.15
CA LEU A 166 -33.45 -15.13 3.85
C LEU A 166 -33.93 -16.58 3.81
N PRO A 167 -34.05 -17.20 2.61
CA PRO A 167 -34.37 -18.63 2.48
C PRO A 167 -33.40 -19.57 3.22
N SER A 168 -32.17 -19.10 3.50
CA SER A 168 -31.17 -19.82 4.30
C SER A 168 -31.48 -19.89 5.80
N GLY A 169 -32.49 -19.13 6.28
CA GLY A 169 -32.83 -18.98 7.70
C GLY A 169 -32.03 -17.90 8.44
N LYS A 170 -30.92 -17.43 7.84
CA LYS A 170 -30.13 -16.29 8.33
C LYS A 170 -30.82 -14.96 8.00
N THR A 171 -30.53 -13.91 8.76
CA THR A 171 -30.85 -12.54 8.35
C THR A 171 -29.93 -12.09 7.22
N PHE A 172 -30.34 -11.04 6.49
CA PHE A 172 -29.48 -10.40 5.50
C PHE A 172 -28.16 -9.95 6.13
N ARG A 173 -28.20 -9.33 7.31
CA ARG A 173 -27.01 -8.90 8.06
C ARG A 173 -26.10 -10.08 8.44
N GLU A 174 -26.66 -11.21 8.88
CA GLU A 174 -25.89 -12.41 9.25
C GLU A 174 -25.19 -13.07 8.04
N GLN A 175 -25.73 -12.89 6.83
CA GLN A 175 -25.20 -13.53 5.63
C GLN A 175 -24.29 -12.63 4.81
N TYR A 176 -24.58 -11.33 4.74
CA TYR A 176 -23.92 -10.38 3.84
C TYR A 176 -23.38 -9.13 4.54
N GLY A 177 -23.62 -8.97 5.85
CA GLY A 177 -23.14 -7.81 6.57
C GLY A 177 -21.62 -7.86 6.84
N PRO A 178 -20.97 -6.69 6.98
CA PRO A 178 -19.56 -6.63 7.36
C PRO A 178 -19.35 -7.20 8.77
N ARG A 179 -18.19 -7.82 8.99
CA ARG A 179 -17.67 -8.09 10.32
C ARG A 179 -17.38 -6.78 11.05
N GLY A 180 -17.41 -6.81 12.38
CA GLY A 180 -17.01 -5.66 13.18
C GLY A 180 -15.50 -5.43 13.19
N VAL A 181 -15.06 -4.47 13.99
CA VAL A 181 -13.64 -4.27 14.29
C VAL A 181 -13.15 -5.46 15.10
N LEU A 182 -12.13 -6.15 14.60
CA LEU A 182 -11.62 -7.38 15.21
C LEU A 182 -10.34 -7.11 15.99
N LYS A 183 -10.19 -7.80 17.11
CA LYS A 183 -8.93 -8.00 17.80
C LYS A 183 -8.55 -9.46 17.69
N THR A 184 -7.43 -9.76 17.06
CA THR A 184 -6.97 -11.13 16.88
C THR A 184 -5.56 -11.32 17.42
N LYS A 185 -5.28 -12.54 17.87
CA LYS A 185 -3.97 -12.92 18.40
C LYS A 185 -3.60 -14.31 17.92
N ALA A 186 -2.36 -14.47 17.45
CA ALA A 186 -1.81 -15.78 17.14
C ALA A 186 -1.57 -16.59 18.42
N ASN A 187 -2.02 -17.84 18.44
CA ASN A 187 -1.81 -18.77 19.53
C ASN A 187 -0.57 -19.63 19.28
N ALA A 188 0.01 -20.18 20.35
CA ALA A 188 1.21 -21.01 20.26
C ALA A 188 0.99 -22.35 19.52
N ASP A 189 -0.26 -22.80 19.41
CA ASP A 189 -0.65 -24.04 18.73
C ASP A 189 -0.94 -23.84 17.22
N GLY A 190 -0.68 -22.64 16.68
CA GLY A 190 -0.94 -22.30 15.29
C GLY A 190 -2.38 -21.85 15.00
N THR A 191 -3.26 -21.87 16.00
CA THR A 191 -4.60 -21.26 15.88
C THR A 191 -4.56 -19.76 16.15
N GLN A 192 -5.72 -19.11 16.12
CA GLN A 192 -5.86 -17.70 16.48
C GLN A 192 -7.07 -17.48 17.38
N THR A 193 -6.94 -16.56 18.33
CA THR A 193 -8.07 -16.02 19.08
C THR A 193 -8.64 -14.85 18.30
N ILE A 194 -9.97 -14.82 18.13
CA ILE A 194 -10.68 -13.78 17.40
C ILE A 194 -11.74 -13.19 18.32
N GLU A 195 -11.62 -11.90 18.60
CA GLU A 195 -12.60 -11.12 19.33
C GLU A 195 -13.23 -10.08 18.39
N ASN A 196 -14.55 -10.11 18.25
CA ASN A 196 -15.28 -9.04 17.55
C ASN A 196 -15.68 -7.97 18.57
N THR A 197 -15.08 -6.79 18.46
CA THR A 197 -15.27 -5.67 19.39
C THR A 197 -16.52 -4.84 19.08
N GLY A 198 -17.32 -5.27 18.10
CA GLY A 198 -18.51 -4.57 17.63
C GLY A 198 -18.32 -3.89 16.27
N PRO A 199 -19.42 -3.42 15.66
CA PRO A 199 -19.41 -2.82 14.33
C PRO A 199 -18.56 -1.54 14.27
N LEU A 200 -17.99 -1.26 13.10
CA LEU A 200 -17.43 0.05 12.79
C LEU A 200 -18.55 0.97 12.26
N THR A 201 -19.35 1.51 13.18
CA THR A 201 -20.41 2.46 12.82
C THR A 201 -19.84 3.81 12.39
N LYS A 202 -20.63 4.64 11.70
CA LYS A 202 -20.29 6.04 11.39
C LYS A 202 -19.81 6.79 12.62
N LYS A 203 -20.47 6.57 13.77
CA LYS A 203 -20.06 7.19 15.03
C LYS A 203 -18.69 6.71 15.52
N ARG A 204 -18.37 5.43 15.36
CA ARG A 204 -17.05 4.87 15.73
C ARG A 204 -15.96 5.26 14.74
N MET A 205 -16.30 5.51 13.47
CA MET A 205 -15.35 6.04 12.46
C MET A 205 -14.78 7.42 12.82
N GLU A 206 -15.43 8.18 13.72
CA GLU A 206 -14.87 9.42 14.27
C GLU A 206 -13.62 9.17 15.13
N THR A 207 -13.47 7.98 15.73
CA THR A 207 -12.43 7.71 16.75
C THR A 207 -11.65 6.41 16.53
N ILE A 208 -11.95 5.63 15.49
CA ILE A 208 -11.32 4.31 15.28
C ILE A 208 -9.80 4.39 15.14
N ASP A 209 -9.27 5.45 14.52
CA ASP A 209 -7.83 5.64 14.39
C ASP A 209 -7.16 5.94 15.74
N ASP A 210 -7.86 6.55 16.70
CA ASP A 210 -7.36 6.68 18.09
C ASP A 210 -7.22 5.31 18.76
N GLU A 211 -8.20 4.42 18.57
CA GLU A 211 -8.18 3.08 19.15
C GLU A 211 -6.99 2.28 18.60
N THR A 212 -6.78 2.34 17.29
CA THR A 212 -5.73 1.55 16.63
C THR A 212 -4.33 2.14 16.83
N VAL A 213 -4.16 3.47 16.85
CA VAL A 213 -2.87 4.09 17.17
C VAL A 213 -2.49 3.84 18.64
N ALA A 214 -3.45 3.86 19.57
CA ALA A 214 -3.20 3.50 20.97
C ALA A 214 -2.72 2.04 21.10
N ALA A 215 -3.33 1.11 20.36
CA ALA A 215 -2.90 -0.28 20.33
C ALA A 215 -1.49 -0.46 19.72
N ALA A 216 -1.18 0.28 18.65
CA ALA A 216 0.17 0.29 18.07
C ALA A 216 1.22 0.80 19.06
N LYS A 217 0.92 1.90 19.77
CA LYS A 217 1.80 2.47 20.81
C LYS A 217 2.02 1.49 21.96
N ASP A 218 0.97 0.85 22.47
CA ASP A 218 1.08 -0.20 23.50
C ASP A 218 1.97 -1.36 23.03
N PHE A 219 1.77 -1.84 21.79
CA PHE A 219 2.61 -2.88 21.21
C PHE A 219 4.09 -2.46 21.16
N ILE A 220 4.40 -1.29 20.62
CA ILE A 220 5.77 -0.75 20.55
C ILE A 220 6.40 -0.67 21.94
N GLN A 221 5.67 -0.16 22.94
CA GLN A 221 6.15 -0.06 24.32
C GLN A 221 6.45 -1.44 24.92
N ARG A 222 5.57 -2.42 24.73
CA ARG A 222 5.76 -3.80 25.20
C ARG A 222 6.99 -4.45 24.57
N GLN A 223 7.15 -4.36 23.26
CA GLN A 223 8.29 -4.99 22.56
C GLN A 223 9.61 -4.29 22.90
N THR A 224 9.59 -2.96 23.05
CA THR A 224 10.76 -2.20 23.52
C THR A 224 11.18 -2.63 24.91
N LYS A 225 10.23 -2.76 25.85
CA LYS A 225 10.50 -3.27 27.21
C LYS A 225 11.03 -4.70 27.22
N ALA A 226 10.65 -5.51 26.23
CA ALA A 226 11.13 -6.88 26.07
C ALA A 226 12.48 -6.99 25.36
N ASP A 227 13.10 -5.87 24.92
CA ASP A 227 14.29 -5.83 24.05
C ASP A 227 14.14 -6.74 22.81
N LYS A 228 12.92 -6.80 22.25
CA LYS A 228 12.61 -7.60 21.06
C LYS A 228 12.39 -6.66 19.87
N PRO A 229 13.05 -6.88 18.71
CA PRO A 229 12.80 -6.08 17.52
C PRO A 229 11.33 -6.27 17.07
N PHE A 230 10.70 -5.19 16.62
CA PHE A 230 9.30 -5.22 16.22
C PHE A 230 9.09 -4.79 14.77
N PHE A 231 8.06 -5.36 14.15
CA PHE A 231 7.43 -4.87 12.94
C PHE A 231 6.03 -4.41 13.30
N CYS A 232 5.82 -3.10 13.29
CA CYS A 232 4.53 -2.50 13.51
C CYS A 232 4.06 -1.88 12.19
N TRP A 233 2.94 -2.36 11.68
CA TRP A 233 2.24 -1.71 10.59
C TRP A 233 0.98 -1.06 11.14
N TRP A 234 1.03 0.26 11.33
CA TRP A 234 -0.16 1.05 11.61
C TRP A 234 -0.69 1.62 10.29
N ASN A 235 -1.95 1.33 10.01
CA ASN A 235 -2.60 1.56 8.74
C ASN A 235 -3.98 2.15 9.01
N GLY A 236 -3.98 3.44 9.33
CA GLY A 236 -5.18 4.21 9.65
C GLY A 236 -6.24 4.14 8.56
N THR A 237 -7.49 4.40 8.97
CA THR A 237 -8.64 4.42 8.06
C THR A 237 -8.76 5.76 7.33
N ARG A 238 -8.21 6.83 7.91
CA ARG A 238 -8.01 8.11 7.24
C ARG A 238 -7.07 7.92 6.03
N MET A 239 -7.43 8.36 4.83
CA MET A 239 -8.50 9.25 4.42
C MET A 239 -9.50 8.58 3.46
N HIS A 240 -9.80 7.30 3.65
CA HIS A 240 -10.77 6.62 2.80
C HIS A 240 -12.16 7.27 2.96
N PHE A 241 -12.89 7.43 1.86
CA PHE A 241 -14.27 7.94 1.91
C PHE A 241 -15.23 6.93 2.58
N ARG A 242 -16.23 7.32 3.37
CA ARG A 242 -16.56 8.67 3.75
C ARG A 242 -15.75 9.09 4.98
N THR A 243 -15.21 10.30 4.95
CA THR A 243 -14.55 10.88 6.12
C THR A 243 -15.62 11.27 7.14
N HIS A 244 -15.39 10.88 8.41
CA HIS A 244 -16.22 11.28 9.55
C HIS A 244 -15.28 11.77 10.64
N VAL A 245 -15.12 13.08 10.81
CA VAL A 245 -14.23 13.63 11.86
C VAL A 245 -14.97 13.88 13.17
N LYS A 246 -14.22 13.92 14.28
CA LYS A 246 -14.78 14.29 15.59
C LYS A 246 -15.31 15.72 15.55
N GLN A 247 -16.39 15.97 16.28
CA GLN A 247 -16.99 17.31 16.38
C GLN A 247 -15.98 18.39 16.81
N GLU A 248 -15.03 18.06 17.69
CA GLU A 248 -13.98 18.98 18.16
C GLU A 248 -12.85 19.22 17.15
N HIS A 249 -12.75 18.36 16.13
CA HIS A 249 -11.79 18.47 15.03
C HIS A 249 -12.35 19.20 13.81
N LEU A 250 -13.63 19.59 13.81
CA LEU A 250 -14.19 20.40 12.73
C LEU A 250 -13.50 21.78 12.67
N GLY A 251 -12.94 22.10 11.52
CA GLY A 251 -12.22 23.34 11.22
C GLY A 251 -10.78 23.40 11.71
N ILE A 252 -10.18 22.29 12.17
CA ILE A 252 -8.77 22.27 12.61
C ILE A 252 -7.78 22.55 11.47
N SER A 253 -8.20 22.29 10.23
CA SER A 253 -7.44 22.63 9.02
C SER A 253 -7.50 24.13 8.66
N GLY A 254 -8.31 24.92 9.36
CA GLY A 254 -8.43 26.37 9.18
C GLY A 254 -9.68 26.80 8.41
N ALA A 255 -9.87 28.11 8.25
CA ALA A 255 -11.13 28.70 7.76
C ALA A 255 -11.51 28.33 6.31
N SER A 256 -10.55 27.87 5.49
CA SER A 256 -10.78 27.41 4.12
C SER A 256 -10.83 25.88 4.00
N GLY A 257 -10.73 25.18 5.13
CA GLY A 257 -10.73 23.72 5.20
C GLY A 257 -12.12 23.11 5.06
N ASP A 258 -12.13 21.79 4.88
CA ASP A 258 -13.33 20.94 4.89
C ASP A 258 -13.06 19.68 5.71
N GLU A 259 -14.04 18.78 5.78
CA GLU A 259 -13.95 17.55 6.58
C GLU A 259 -12.78 16.64 6.16
N TYR A 260 -12.45 16.58 4.86
CA TYR A 260 -11.28 15.83 4.39
C TYR A 260 -9.98 16.49 4.88
N HIS A 261 -9.88 17.81 4.77
CA HIS A 261 -8.72 18.55 5.27
C HIS A 261 -8.54 18.40 6.78
N ASP A 262 -9.63 18.45 7.55
CA ASP A 262 -9.60 18.20 8.99
C ASP A 262 -9.11 16.78 9.31
N GLY A 263 -9.62 15.78 8.59
CA GLY A 263 -9.16 14.40 8.76
C GLY A 263 -7.69 14.21 8.37
N MET A 264 -7.16 14.94 7.39
CA MET A 264 -5.73 14.91 7.05
C MET A 264 -4.86 15.49 8.16
N VAL A 265 -5.29 16.57 8.81
CA VAL A 265 -4.59 17.14 9.97
C VAL A 265 -4.65 16.18 11.15
N GLU A 266 -5.81 15.55 11.40
CA GLU A 266 -5.96 14.50 12.42
C GLU A 266 -5.03 13.31 12.15
N HIS A 267 -4.97 12.82 10.91
CA HIS A 267 -4.07 11.73 10.53
C HIS A 267 -2.60 12.12 10.78
N ASP A 268 -2.19 13.33 10.41
CA ASP A 268 -0.84 13.83 10.71
C ASP A 268 -0.55 13.89 12.22
N MET A 269 -1.53 14.23 13.06
CA MET A 269 -1.39 14.19 14.52
C MET A 269 -1.11 12.77 15.02
N HIS A 270 -1.81 11.75 14.50
CA HIS A 270 -1.53 10.35 14.83
C HIS A 270 -0.13 9.91 14.38
N VAL A 271 0.34 10.39 13.23
CA VAL A 271 1.74 10.18 12.81
C VAL A 271 2.70 10.81 13.83
N GLY A 272 2.41 12.03 14.29
CA GLY A 272 3.17 12.70 15.34
C GLY A 272 3.28 11.87 16.62
N GLU A 273 2.17 11.30 17.10
CA GLU A 273 2.15 10.45 18.30
C GLU A 273 3.10 9.25 18.22
N LEU A 274 3.18 8.62 17.04
CA LEU A 274 4.07 7.47 16.83
C LEU A 274 5.53 7.91 16.77
N LEU A 275 5.84 9.03 16.09
CA LEU A 275 7.20 9.57 16.02
C LEU A 275 7.71 10.03 17.39
N ASP A 276 6.87 10.73 18.14
CA ASP A 276 7.19 11.22 19.48
C ASP A 276 7.41 10.03 20.44
N LEU A 277 6.62 8.95 20.33
CA LEU A 277 6.85 7.74 21.12
C LEU A 277 8.23 7.13 20.86
N LEU A 278 8.70 7.09 19.60
CA LEU A 278 10.04 6.57 19.29
C LEU A 278 11.14 7.41 19.93
N ASP A 279 10.95 8.74 19.99
CA ASP A 279 11.87 9.67 20.62
C ASP A 279 11.85 9.53 22.16
N GLU A 280 10.66 9.45 22.76
CA GLU A 280 10.45 9.23 24.20
C GLU A 280 11.07 7.93 24.70
N LEU A 281 10.96 6.85 23.92
CA LEU A 281 11.56 5.56 24.22
C LEU A 281 13.07 5.50 23.94
N GLY A 282 13.62 6.51 23.26
CA GLY A 282 15.04 6.55 22.89
C GLY A 282 15.44 5.50 21.85
N ILE A 283 14.50 5.05 21.01
CA ILE A 283 14.72 3.99 20.00
C ILE A 283 14.69 4.51 18.57
N ALA A 284 14.49 5.82 18.39
CA ALA A 284 14.45 6.52 17.10
C ALA A 284 15.64 6.18 16.18
N ASP A 285 16.86 6.10 16.72
CA ASP A 285 18.08 5.81 15.94
C ASP A 285 18.19 4.34 15.49
N ASN A 286 17.40 3.44 16.07
CA ASN A 286 17.34 2.02 15.69
C ASN A 286 15.99 1.65 15.06
N THR A 287 15.22 2.63 14.57
CA THR A 287 13.91 2.37 13.96
C THR A 287 13.88 2.90 12.53
N LEU A 288 13.59 2.00 11.59
CA LEU A 288 13.21 2.37 10.23
C LEU A 288 11.74 2.77 10.25
N VAL A 289 11.45 4.01 9.88
CA VAL A 289 10.09 4.54 9.74
C VAL A 289 9.77 4.72 8.26
N TYR A 290 8.68 4.13 7.80
CA TYR A 290 8.19 4.24 6.42
C TYR A 290 6.74 4.77 6.43
N TYR A 291 6.52 5.90 5.75
CA TYR A 291 5.19 6.48 5.53
C TYR A 291 4.77 6.36 4.06
N SER A 292 3.52 5.96 3.81
CA SER A 292 2.89 6.02 2.48
C SER A 292 1.36 5.84 2.54
N THR A 293 0.75 5.45 1.43
CA THR A 293 -0.65 5.05 1.29
C THR A 293 -0.76 3.95 0.23
N ASP A 294 -1.89 3.27 0.13
CA ASP A 294 -2.09 2.09 -0.72
C ASP A 294 -2.20 2.38 -2.21
N ASN A 295 -2.89 3.47 -2.57
CA ASN A 295 -3.17 3.85 -3.95
C ASN A 295 -3.35 5.37 -4.11
N GLY A 296 -3.49 5.83 -5.35
CA GLY A 296 -3.87 7.21 -5.65
C GLY A 296 -5.28 7.57 -5.15
N PRO A 297 -5.67 8.85 -5.13
CA PRO A 297 -6.88 9.28 -4.43
C PRO A 297 -8.15 8.76 -5.11
N HIS A 298 -9.21 8.57 -4.34
CA HIS A 298 -10.57 8.35 -4.85
C HIS A 298 -11.23 9.69 -5.20
N PHE A 299 -10.64 10.43 -6.15
CA PHE A 299 -11.00 11.81 -6.49
C PHE A 299 -12.49 12.05 -6.81
N ASN A 300 -13.21 11.07 -7.36
CA ASN A 300 -14.62 11.21 -7.74
C ASN A 300 -15.58 11.48 -6.55
N THR A 301 -15.09 11.36 -5.31
CA THR A 301 -15.85 11.68 -4.08
C THR A 301 -15.62 13.10 -3.57
N TRP A 302 -14.86 13.94 -4.31
CA TRP A 302 -14.62 15.35 -3.95
C TRP A 302 -15.93 16.10 -3.63
N PRO A 303 -16.01 16.90 -2.54
CA PRO A 303 -14.89 17.38 -1.71
C PRO A 303 -14.31 16.39 -0.70
N ASP A 304 -14.97 15.25 -0.44
CA ASP A 304 -14.44 14.21 0.46
C ASP A 304 -13.47 13.27 -0.28
N ALA A 305 -12.34 13.82 -0.74
CA ALA A 305 -11.36 13.07 -1.51
C ALA A 305 -9.95 13.68 -1.45
N GLY A 306 -8.94 12.82 -1.64
CA GLY A 306 -7.57 13.25 -1.88
C GLY A 306 -7.40 13.90 -3.26
N TYR A 307 -6.24 14.53 -3.48
CA TYR A 307 -5.92 15.25 -4.70
C TYR A 307 -4.54 14.87 -5.24
N THR A 308 -4.43 14.75 -6.56
CA THR A 308 -3.19 14.41 -7.25
C THR A 308 -3.05 15.24 -8.54
N PRO A 309 -1.85 15.74 -8.89
CA PRO A 309 -1.62 16.42 -10.17
C PRO A 309 -1.49 15.44 -11.33
N PHE A 310 -1.29 14.15 -11.03
CA PHE A 310 -1.19 13.08 -12.01
C PHE A 310 -2.55 12.80 -12.66
N ARG A 311 -2.53 12.29 -13.89
CA ARG A 311 -3.75 12.05 -14.64
C ARG A 311 -4.62 10.99 -13.93
N LYS A 312 -5.90 11.33 -13.77
CA LYS A 312 -6.98 10.50 -13.20
C LYS A 312 -6.65 10.02 -11.78
N GLU A 313 -7.29 8.95 -11.36
CA GLU A 313 -7.51 8.59 -9.96
C GLU A 313 -7.52 7.06 -9.79
N LYS A 314 -7.75 6.61 -8.55
CA LYS A 314 -7.95 5.21 -8.14
C LYS A 314 -8.72 4.38 -9.19
N ASN A 315 -8.30 3.13 -9.38
CA ASN A 315 -8.86 2.16 -10.33
C ASN A 315 -8.66 2.44 -11.83
N SER A 316 -7.95 3.50 -12.22
CA SER A 316 -7.58 3.75 -13.63
C SER A 316 -6.21 3.15 -14.02
N ASN A 317 -5.77 3.24 -15.30
CA ASN A 317 -4.40 2.88 -15.75
C ASN A 317 -3.39 4.04 -15.67
N TRP A 318 -3.83 5.23 -15.27
CA TRP A 318 -3.05 6.46 -15.35
C TRP A 318 -2.19 6.68 -14.11
N GLU A 319 -1.19 7.55 -14.17
CA GLU A 319 -0.25 7.79 -13.06
C GLU A 319 -0.95 8.16 -11.76
N GLY A 320 -2.10 8.84 -11.83
CA GLY A 320 -2.85 9.26 -10.65
C GLY A 320 -3.49 8.13 -9.86
N ALA A 321 -3.53 6.89 -10.39
CA ALA A 321 -3.98 5.72 -9.62
C ALA A 321 -2.85 5.03 -8.85
N TYR A 322 -1.60 5.09 -9.36
CA TYR A 322 -0.49 4.28 -8.85
C TYR A 322 0.61 5.10 -8.18
N ARG A 323 0.79 6.38 -8.54
CA ARG A 323 1.84 7.20 -7.96
C ARG A 323 1.37 7.81 -6.65
N VAL A 324 1.99 7.39 -5.55
CA VAL A 324 1.58 7.72 -4.18
C VAL A 324 2.71 8.44 -3.43
N PRO A 325 2.39 9.28 -2.42
CA PRO A 325 3.42 9.88 -1.57
C PRO A 325 4.11 8.80 -0.74
N ALA A 326 5.43 8.92 -0.58
CA ALA A 326 6.20 8.06 0.31
C ALA A 326 7.40 8.80 0.91
N PHE A 327 7.71 8.47 2.17
CA PHE A 327 8.87 8.97 2.89
C PHE A 327 9.46 7.86 3.76
N VAL A 328 10.78 7.79 3.84
CA VAL A 328 11.46 6.81 4.70
C VAL A 328 12.57 7.47 5.50
N ARG A 329 12.61 7.20 6.81
CA ARG A 329 13.66 7.67 7.72
C ARG A 329 14.29 6.46 8.41
N TRP A 330 15.62 6.39 8.35
CA TRP A 330 16.41 5.44 9.13
C TRP A 330 17.72 6.13 9.57
N PRO A 331 17.74 6.79 10.74
CA PRO A 331 18.87 7.62 11.14
C PRO A 331 20.19 6.84 11.17
N GLY A 332 21.24 7.42 10.58
CA GLY A 332 22.55 6.79 10.45
C GLY A 332 22.72 5.84 9.27
N VAL A 333 21.62 5.35 8.69
CA VAL A 333 21.64 4.43 7.54
C VAL A 333 21.22 5.16 6.27
N PHE A 334 20.13 5.91 6.33
CA PHE A 334 19.65 6.73 5.23
C PHE A 334 19.98 8.21 5.46
N PRO A 335 20.48 8.92 4.43
CA PRO A 335 20.74 10.34 4.53
C PRO A 335 19.47 11.16 4.67
N ALA A 336 19.44 12.07 5.65
CA ALA A 336 18.36 13.03 5.83
C ALA A 336 18.31 14.11 4.73
N GLY A 337 17.10 14.52 4.38
CA GLY A 337 16.79 15.67 3.53
C GLY A 337 17.08 15.46 2.05
N ILE A 338 17.03 14.22 1.57
CA ILE A 338 17.31 13.87 0.17
C ILE A 338 16.02 13.46 -0.54
N THR A 339 15.90 13.87 -1.79
CA THR A 339 14.88 13.35 -2.71
C THR A 339 15.57 12.49 -3.75
N VAL A 340 15.07 11.28 -3.99
CA VAL A 340 15.59 10.38 -5.02
C VAL A 340 14.61 10.22 -6.19
N ASN A 341 15.14 9.90 -7.37
CA ASN A 341 14.44 9.88 -8.64
C ASN A 341 14.36 8.50 -9.30
N GLY A 342 15.12 7.50 -8.86
CA GLY A 342 14.93 6.11 -9.28
C GLY A 342 13.54 5.57 -8.92
N ILE A 343 13.07 4.58 -9.70
CA ILE A 343 11.77 3.94 -9.48
C ILE A 343 11.85 3.11 -8.20
N VAL A 344 10.86 3.25 -7.33
CA VAL A 344 10.65 2.39 -6.15
C VAL A 344 9.17 2.08 -6.05
N ALA A 345 8.81 0.90 -5.56
CA ALA A 345 7.43 0.48 -5.45
C ALA A 345 7.17 -0.29 -4.14
N HIS A 346 5.89 -0.47 -3.81
CA HIS A 346 5.45 -1.20 -2.62
C HIS A 346 6.11 -2.58 -2.49
N GLU A 347 6.29 -3.26 -3.61
CA GLU A 347 6.88 -4.59 -3.69
C GLU A 347 8.31 -4.65 -3.15
N ASP A 348 9.04 -3.52 -3.21
CA ASP A 348 10.45 -3.45 -2.81
C ASP A 348 10.66 -3.60 -1.30
N TRP A 349 9.64 -3.34 -0.49
CA TRP A 349 9.80 -3.36 0.97
C TRP A 349 9.91 -4.76 1.56
N MET A 350 9.38 -5.79 0.90
CA MET A 350 9.57 -7.19 1.33
C MET A 350 11.06 -7.57 1.38
N PRO A 351 11.80 -7.57 0.24
CA PRO A 351 13.22 -7.89 0.28
C PRO A 351 14.04 -6.86 1.07
N THR A 352 13.65 -5.58 1.08
CA THR A 352 14.35 -4.54 1.86
C THR A 352 14.26 -4.78 3.36
N PHE A 353 13.06 -5.11 3.89
CA PHE A 353 12.90 -5.41 5.31
C PHE A 353 13.50 -6.75 5.69
N ALA A 354 13.44 -7.75 4.80
CA ALA A 354 14.15 -9.02 4.99
C ALA A 354 15.66 -8.79 5.11
N ALA A 355 16.27 -8.00 4.21
CA ALA A 355 17.68 -7.64 4.25
C ALA A 355 18.04 -6.88 5.53
N ALA A 356 17.22 -5.89 5.92
CA ALA A 356 17.40 -5.16 7.18
C ALA A 356 17.33 -6.08 8.42
N ALA A 357 16.55 -7.16 8.35
CA ALA A 357 16.45 -8.19 9.37
C ALA A 357 17.54 -9.28 9.29
N GLY A 358 18.45 -9.21 8.31
CA GLY A 358 19.56 -10.14 8.10
C GLY A 358 19.31 -11.26 7.09
N LYS A 359 18.21 -11.21 6.32
CA LYS A 359 17.85 -12.16 5.27
C LYS A 359 17.86 -11.50 3.89
N ALA A 360 19.07 -11.20 3.39
CA ALA A 360 19.26 -10.47 2.12
C ALA A 360 19.02 -11.32 0.86
N ASP A 361 19.06 -12.64 1.00
CA ASP A 361 18.91 -13.67 -0.04
C ASP A 361 17.47 -14.23 -0.13
N LEU A 362 16.48 -13.54 0.47
CA LEU A 362 15.09 -13.99 0.47
C LEU A 362 14.55 -14.24 -0.96
N LYS A 363 14.91 -13.36 -1.90
CA LYS A 363 14.37 -13.43 -3.27
C LYS A 363 14.84 -14.68 -3.99
N GLU A 364 16.08 -15.08 -3.78
CA GLU A 364 16.68 -16.30 -4.32
C GLU A 364 16.06 -17.54 -3.68
N ASP A 365 15.97 -17.56 -2.34
CA ASP A 365 15.41 -18.69 -1.59
C ASP A 365 13.95 -18.98 -1.98
N MET A 366 13.13 -17.94 -2.17
CA MET A 366 11.72 -18.08 -2.53
C MET A 366 11.49 -18.78 -3.88
N LEU A 367 12.49 -18.83 -4.78
CA LEU A 367 12.36 -19.52 -6.07
C LEU A 367 12.32 -21.04 -5.93
N ASP A 368 13.05 -21.58 -4.94
CA ASP A 368 13.17 -23.01 -4.65
C ASP A 368 12.28 -23.44 -3.48
N GLY A 369 12.04 -22.53 -2.53
CA GLY A 369 11.25 -22.76 -1.33
C GLY A 369 11.88 -22.10 -0.11
N TYR A 370 11.08 -21.36 0.65
CA TYR A 370 11.48 -20.75 1.91
C TYR A 370 10.50 -21.14 3.01
N GLU A 371 11.02 -21.64 4.12
CA GLU A 371 10.20 -21.96 5.29
C GLU A 371 10.05 -20.75 6.20
N ALA A 372 8.80 -20.43 6.55
CA ALA A 372 8.50 -19.44 7.57
C ALA A 372 7.18 -19.82 8.26
N ILE A 373 7.07 -19.51 9.55
CA ILE A 373 5.84 -19.75 10.33
C ILE A 373 5.27 -21.18 10.21
N GLY A 374 6.14 -22.17 9.99
CA GLY A 374 5.78 -23.58 9.84
C GLY A 374 5.17 -23.97 8.48
N ARG A 375 5.27 -23.11 7.46
CA ARG A 375 4.83 -23.38 6.08
C ARG A 375 6.00 -23.18 5.11
N ASN A 376 5.96 -23.86 3.96
CA ASN A 376 6.91 -23.67 2.87
C ASN A 376 6.29 -22.80 1.77
N TYR A 377 7.01 -21.77 1.35
CA TYR A 377 6.57 -20.81 0.34
C TYR A 377 7.48 -20.86 -0.88
N ARG A 378 6.88 -20.98 -2.06
CA ARG A 378 7.60 -20.91 -3.34
C ARG A 378 6.93 -19.88 -4.24
N GLN A 379 7.53 -18.70 -4.36
CA GLN A 379 6.99 -17.57 -5.11
C GLN A 379 8.11 -16.80 -5.82
N HIS A 380 7.74 -16.09 -6.87
CA HIS A 380 8.63 -15.15 -7.54
C HIS A 380 8.40 -13.74 -7.00
N LEU A 381 9.26 -13.26 -6.11
CA LEU A 381 9.20 -11.88 -5.63
C LEU A 381 9.51 -10.90 -6.77
N ASP A 382 8.69 -9.86 -6.92
CA ASP A 382 8.90 -8.80 -7.91
C ASP A 382 9.58 -7.55 -7.31
N GLY A 383 9.70 -7.51 -5.98
CA GLY A 383 10.46 -6.50 -5.24
C GLY A 383 11.97 -6.60 -5.43
N TYR A 384 12.66 -5.49 -5.14
CA TYR A 384 14.11 -5.38 -5.05
C TYR A 384 14.52 -4.82 -3.69
N ASP A 385 15.62 -5.30 -3.12
CA ASP A 385 16.21 -4.63 -1.94
C ASP A 385 16.77 -3.27 -2.36
N VAL A 386 16.19 -2.19 -1.81
CA VAL A 386 16.59 -0.81 -2.11
C VAL A 386 17.55 -0.24 -1.07
N THR A 387 17.98 -1.02 -0.08
CA THR A 387 18.84 -0.55 1.02
C THR A 387 20.09 0.16 0.52
N GLU A 388 20.87 -0.47 -0.36
CA GLU A 388 22.11 0.11 -0.90
C GLU A 388 21.83 1.41 -1.67
N TYR A 389 20.80 1.40 -2.51
CA TYR A 389 20.41 2.57 -3.30
C TYR A 389 20.05 3.76 -2.40
N LEU A 390 19.29 3.54 -1.33
CA LEU A 390 18.86 4.59 -0.41
C LEU A 390 20.00 5.07 0.50
N SER A 391 20.81 4.16 1.04
CA SER A 391 21.98 4.54 1.86
C SER A 391 22.98 5.40 1.08
N ASN A 392 23.13 5.15 -0.21
CA ASN A 392 24.04 5.90 -1.08
C ASN A 392 23.41 7.16 -1.71
N ALA A 393 22.20 7.57 -1.31
CA ALA A 393 21.48 8.66 -1.98
C ALA A 393 22.22 10.02 -2.02
N LYS A 394 23.07 10.33 -1.05
CA LYS A 394 23.92 11.54 -1.07
C LYS A 394 25.08 11.50 -2.09
N SER A 395 25.39 10.31 -2.60
CA SER A 395 26.54 10.11 -3.49
C SER A 395 26.23 10.48 -4.94
N TYR A 396 24.97 10.32 -5.38
CA TYR A 396 24.52 10.61 -6.74
C TYR A 396 24.69 12.09 -7.07
N LYS A 397 25.34 12.39 -8.20
CA LYS A 397 25.66 13.77 -8.60
C LYS A 397 24.67 14.34 -9.60
N THR A 398 24.00 13.46 -10.33
CA THR A 398 23.00 13.80 -11.34
C THR A 398 21.74 12.96 -11.15
N ILE A 399 20.62 13.42 -11.71
CA ILE A 399 19.37 12.65 -11.76
C ILE A 399 19.58 11.32 -12.51
N ASP A 400 20.46 11.32 -13.52
CA ASP A 400 20.77 10.09 -14.25
C ASP A 400 21.53 9.09 -13.39
N ASP A 401 22.51 9.53 -12.58
CA ASP A 401 23.22 8.65 -11.63
C ASP A 401 22.25 8.00 -10.65
N ASP A 402 21.32 8.79 -10.10
CA ASP A 402 20.27 8.35 -9.19
C ASP A 402 19.35 7.29 -9.86
N ILE A 403 18.82 7.60 -11.04
CA ILE A 403 17.97 6.68 -11.80
C ILE A 403 18.72 5.38 -12.15
N GLN A 404 20.02 5.47 -12.48
CA GLN A 404 20.84 4.30 -12.76
C GLN A 404 21.14 3.48 -11.50
N ALA A 405 21.20 4.10 -10.33
CA ALA A 405 21.47 3.42 -9.07
C ALA A 405 20.28 2.65 -8.50
N SER A 406 19.02 3.03 -8.78
CA SER A 406 17.87 2.23 -8.33
C SER A 406 17.91 0.82 -8.94
N PRO A 407 17.74 -0.26 -8.16
CA PRO A 407 17.72 -1.62 -8.71
C PRO A 407 16.50 -1.87 -9.60
N ARG A 408 15.39 -1.15 -9.37
CA ARG A 408 14.16 -1.28 -10.16
C ARG A 408 14.22 -0.40 -11.41
N LYS A 409 14.08 -1.01 -12.58
CA LYS A 409 14.04 -0.30 -13.88
C LYS A 409 12.65 -0.22 -14.48
N GLU A 410 11.71 -0.95 -13.90
CA GLU A 410 10.39 -1.21 -14.44
C GLU A 410 9.29 -1.20 -13.38
N PHE A 411 8.07 -0.94 -13.83
CA PHE A 411 6.87 -1.05 -13.01
C PHE A 411 5.69 -1.56 -13.85
N PHE A 412 5.02 -2.60 -13.37
CA PHE A 412 3.86 -3.20 -14.03
C PHE A 412 2.57 -2.62 -13.45
N TYR A 413 1.71 -2.11 -14.32
CA TYR A 413 0.40 -1.58 -13.94
C TYR A 413 -0.63 -2.68 -14.16
N VAL A 414 -1.30 -3.11 -13.10
CA VAL A 414 -2.32 -4.16 -13.15
C VAL A 414 -3.66 -3.59 -12.69
N ASN A 415 -4.72 -3.80 -13.49
CA ASN A 415 -6.07 -3.37 -13.12
C ASN A 415 -6.71 -4.31 -12.08
N ASP A 416 -7.91 -3.96 -11.61
CA ASP A 416 -8.66 -4.76 -10.64
C ASP A 416 -9.09 -6.15 -11.16
N ASP A 417 -9.16 -6.34 -12.48
CA ASP A 417 -9.40 -7.65 -13.12
C ASP A 417 -8.12 -8.50 -13.29
N GLY A 418 -6.96 -8.01 -12.84
CA GLY A 418 -5.69 -8.75 -12.89
C GLY A 418 -4.99 -8.74 -14.25
N GLN A 419 -5.34 -7.80 -15.13
CA GLN A 419 -4.72 -7.62 -16.44
C GLN A 419 -3.58 -6.60 -16.37
N VAL A 420 -2.47 -6.87 -17.07
CA VAL A 420 -1.40 -5.87 -17.26
C VAL A 420 -1.89 -4.80 -18.23
N VAL A 421 -2.24 -3.63 -17.70
CA VAL A 421 -2.82 -2.53 -18.49
C VAL A 421 -1.78 -1.55 -19.01
N ALA A 422 -0.64 -1.43 -18.32
CA ALA A 422 0.49 -0.62 -18.73
C ALA A 422 1.81 -1.17 -18.18
N LEU A 423 2.91 -0.71 -18.75
CA LEU A 423 4.27 -0.98 -18.28
C LEU A 423 5.07 0.32 -18.30
N ARG A 424 5.83 0.58 -17.23
CA ARG A 424 6.90 1.58 -17.22
C ARG A 424 8.24 0.88 -17.36
N LEU A 425 9.12 1.42 -18.21
CA LEU A 425 10.52 1.02 -18.35
C LEU A 425 11.40 2.28 -18.43
N GLY A 426 12.15 2.55 -17.37
CA GLY A 426 12.90 3.79 -17.21
C GLY A 426 11.97 5.02 -17.28
N PRO A 427 12.21 5.98 -18.20
CA PRO A 427 11.33 7.13 -18.35
C PRO A 427 10.09 6.84 -19.20
N TRP A 428 9.97 5.67 -19.84
CA TRP A 428 8.91 5.37 -20.79
C TRP A 428 7.76 4.63 -20.13
N LYS A 429 6.52 4.99 -20.48
CA LYS A 429 5.31 4.26 -20.11
C LYS A 429 4.53 3.89 -21.36
N ALA A 430 4.18 2.62 -21.50
CA ALA A 430 3.32 2.11 -22.56
C ALA A 430 1.98 1.69 -21.96
N VAL A 431 0.86 2.13 -22.55
CA VAL A 431 -0.50 1.75 -22.15
C VAL A 431 -1.05 0.78 -23.18
N PHE A 432 -1.36 -0.45 -22.77
CA PHE A 432 -1.93 -1.49 -23.62
C PHE A 432 -3.45 -1.51 -23.56
N LEU A 433 -4.01 -1.31 -22.35
CA LEU A 433 -5.43 -1.27 -22.08
C LEU A 433 -5.76 0.11 -21.48
N GLU A 434 -6.58 0.89 -22.18
CA GLU A 434 -6.89 2.26 -21.82
C GLU A 434 -8.24 2.37 -21.10
N ASN A 435 -8.25 2.92 -19.89
CA ASN A 435 -9.48 3.38 -19.25
C ASN A 435 -9.78 4.81 -19.72
N ARG A 436 -10.87 4.95 -20.48
CA ARG A 436 -11.33 6.23 -21.08
C ARG A 436 -12.39 6.94 -20.25
N ALA A 437 -12.81 6.33 -19.15
CA ALA A 437 -13.95 6.77 -18.37
C ALA A 437 -13.58 7.91 -17.40
N ASP A 438 -14.62 8.56 -16.85
CA ASP A 438 -14.53 9.67 -15.90
C ASP A 438 -15.35 9.39 -14.64
N ALA A 439 -14.87 9.92 -13.51
CA ALA A 439 -15.51 9.78 -12.20
C ALA A 439 -15.86 8.31 -11.89
N PHE A 440 -17.07 8.04 -11.40
CA PHE A 440 -17.48 6.68 -11.04
C PHE A 440 -17.56 5.71 -12.25
N GLN A 441 -17.56 6.22 -13.49
CA GLN A 441 -17.54 5.33 -14.67
C GLN A 441 -16.21 4.57 -14.79
N ILE A 442 -15.13 5.04 -14.16
CA ILE A 442 -13.85 4.31 -14.07
C ILE A 442 -14.03 2.91 -13.50
N TRP A 443 -15.00 2.73 -12.60
CA TRP A 443 -15.34 1.45 -11.97
C TRP A 443 -16.36 0.62 -12.77
N ARG A 444 -17.04 1.21 -13.76
CA ARG A 444 -18.15 0.59 -14.50
C ARG A 444 -17.78 0.20 -15.91
N GLU A 445 -16.99 1.02 -16.58
CA GLU A 445 -16.66 0.83 -17.99
C GLU A 445 -15.45 -0.09 -18.15
N PRO A 446 -15.46 -0.95 -19.18
CA PRO A 446 -14.32 -1.82 -19.44
C PRO A 446 -13.12 -0.99 -19.91
N PHE A 447 -11.92 -1.53 -19.67
CA PHE A 447 -10.72 -1.03 -20.32
C PHE A 447 -10.78 -1.37 -21.82
N THR A 448 -10.35 -0.43 -22.66
CA THR A 448 -10.27 -0.62 -24.11
C THR A 448 -8.90 -1.18 -24.50
N GLU A 449 -8.86 -2.38 -25.07
CA GLU A 449 -7.64 -2.95 -25.65
C GLU A 449 -7.21 -2.14 -26.89
N LEU A 450 -5.94 -1.69 -26.89
CA LEU A 450 -5.39 -0.90 -27.98
C LEU A 450 -4.63 -1.78 -28.98
N ARG A 451 -4.91 -1.58 -30.27
CA ARG A 451 -4.13 -2.21 -31.35
C ARG A 451 -2.69 -1.73 -31.42
N VAL A 452 -2.47 -0.47 -31.02
CA VAL A 452 -1.16 0.16 -30.89
C VAL A 452 -1.14 0.84 -29.52
N PRO A 453 -0.21 0.46 -28.61
CA PRO A 453 -0.15 1.04 -27.28
C PRO A 453 0.07 2.56 -27.33
N LEU A 454 -0.49 3.30 -26.37
CA LEU A 454 -0.05 4.69 -26.16
C LEU A 454 1.35 4.68 -25.56
N LEU A 455 2.14 5.71 -25.87
CA LEU A 455 3.49 5.88 -25.34
C LEU A 455 3.64 7.24 -24.67
N PHE A 456 4.30 7.27 -23.53
CA PHE A 456 4.62 8.48 -22.77
C PHE A 456 6.08 8.46 -22.34
N ASN A 457 6.69 9.64 -22.25
CA ASN A 457 7.95 9.82 -21.55
C ASN A 457 7.68 10.60 -20.25
N LEU A 458 7.61 9.90 -19.12
CA LEU A 458 7.21 10.44 -17.81
C LEU A 458 8.20 11.45 -17.21
N ARG A 459 9.38 11.63 -17.82
CA ARG A 459 10.30 12.73 -17.45
C ARG A 459 9.98 14.02 -18.18
N ARG A 460 9.42 13.92 -19.39
CA ARG A 460 9.00 15.07 -20.21
C ARG A 460 7.54 15.43 -19.99
N ASP A 461 6.71 14.43 -19.72
CA ASP A 461 5.27 14.54 -19.51
C ASP A 461 4.83 13.69 -18.30
N PRO A 462 5.19 14.10 -17.07
CA PRO A 462 4.88 13.33 -15.86
C PRO A 462 3.38 13.23 -15.57
N PHE A 463 2.56 14.10 -16.16
CA PHE A 463 1.12 14.16 -15.95
C PHE A 463 0.31 13.60 -17.12
N GLU A 464 0.96 12.97 -18.11
CA GLU A 464 0.32 12.29 -19.24
C GLU A 464 -0.64 13.18 -20.06
N LYS A 465 -0.27 14.46 -20.22
CA LYS A 465 -1.09 15.50 -20.88
C LYS A 465 -0.82 15.61 -22.38
N ALA A 466 0.38 15.29 -22.83
CA ALA A 466 0.81 15.55 -24.20
C ALA A 466 -0.07 14.81 -25.23
N GLN A 467 -0.59 13.63 -24.91
CA GLN A 467 -1.52 12.88 -25.76
C GLN A 467 -2.78 13.69 -26.13
N ILE A 468 -3.26 14.53 -25.21
CA ILE A 468 -4.52 15.27 -25.37
C ILE A 468 -4.25 16.69 -25.87
N ASP A 469 -3.22 17.33 -25.33
CA ASP A 469 -3.06 18.79 -25.46
C ASP A 469 -2.04 19.19 -26.54
N ALA A 470 -1.17 18.27 -27.00
CA ALA A 470 -0.09 18.60 -27.94
C ALA A 470 -0.46 18.30 -29.40
N ASN A 471 -0.28 19.29 -30.28
CA ASN A 471 -0.53 19.17 -31.72
C ASN A 471 0.31 18.09 -32.43
N VAL A 472 1.47 17.73 -31.87
CA VAL A 472 2.50 16.89 -32.51
C VAL A 472 2.74 15.58 -31.76
N TYR A 473 1.84 15.18 -30.85
CA TYR A 473 2.02 13.95 -30.08
C TYR A 473 2.14 12.71 -30.97
N HIS A 474 1.30 12.60 -32.00
CA HIS A 474 1.30 11.42 -32.88
C HIS A 474 2.55 11.35 -33.77
N ASP A 475 3.06 12.48 -34.25
CA ASP A 475 4.34 12.53 -34.98
C ASP A 475 5.49 12.09 -34.06
N TRP A 476 5.53 12.63 -32.84
CA TRP A 476 6.49 12.23 -31.83
C TRP A 476 6.39 10.74 -31.48
N PHE A 477 5.17 10.21 -31.35
CA PHE A 477 4.91 8.79 -31.09
C PHE A 477 5.49 7.91 -32.22
N LEU A 478 5.22 8.26 -33.49
CA LEU A 478 5.66 7.49 -34.65
C LEU A 478 7.20 7.44 -34.72
N ASP A 479 7.87 8.56 -34.41
CA ASP A 479 9.33 8.64 -34.36
C ASP A 479 9.95 7.79 -33.22
N HIS A 480 9.16 7.37 -32.22
CA HIS A 480 9.61 6.65 -31.04
C HIS A 480 8.97 5.27 -30.84
N ALA A 481 8.21 4.77 -31.82
CA ALA A 481 7.52 3.48 -31.72
C ALA A 481 8.48 2.30 -31.46
N PHE A 482 9.77 2.45 -31.80
CA PHE A 482 10.83 1.48 -31.51
C PHE A 482 10.98 1.15 -30.02
N VAL A 483 10.53 2.04 -29.11
CA VAL A 483 10.54 1.83 -27.66
C VAL A 483 9.60 0.69 -27.23
N LEU A 484 8.52 0.44 -27.99
CA LEU A 484 7.50 -0.54 -27.61
C LEU A 484 8.02 -1.99 -27.67
N VAL A 485 8.97 -2.30 -28.56
CA VAL A 485 9.49 -3.65 -28.75
C VAL A 485 10.16 -4.21 -27.49
N PRO A 486 11.16 -3.55 -26.87
CA PRO A 486 11.76 -4.05 -25.63
C PRO A 486 10.75 -4.09 -24.47
N MET A 487 9.79 -3.16 -24.44
CA MET A 487 8.73 -3.14 -23.42
C MET A 487 7.82 -4.37 -23.53
N GLN A 488 7.40 -4.74 -24.75
CA GLN A 488 6.62 -5.95 -25.00
C GLN A 488 7.39 -7.22 -24.64
N GLN A 489 8.70 -7.28 -24.91
CA GLN A 489 9.54 -8.41 -24.50
C GLN A 489 9.59 -8.55 -22.97
N LEU A 490 9.71 -7.44 -22.24
CA LEU A 490 9.70 -7.43 -20.78
C LEU A 490 8.34 -7.87 -20.23
N ALA A 491 7.24 -7.35 -20.77
CA ALA A 491 5.89 -7.79 -20.43
C ALA A 491 5.69 -9.29 -20.71
N GLY A 492 6.19 -9.79 -21.84
CA GLY A 492 6.16 -11.22 -22.18
C GLY A 492 6.92 -12.08 -21.17
N LYS A 493 8.12 -11.66 -20.74
CA LYS A 493 8.88 -12.38 -19.69
C LYS A 493 8.15 -12.42 -18.35
N PHE A 494 7.54 -11.30 -17.95
CA PHE A 494 6.74 -11.25 -16.72
C PHE A 494 5.55 -12.20 -16.78
N LEU A 495 4.76 -12.17 -17.87
CA LEU A 495 3.64 -13.08 -18.06
C LEU A 495 4.09 -14.55 -18.13
N GLN A 496 5.22 -14.82 -18.79
CA GLN A 496 5.79 -16.17 -18.86
C GLN A 496 6.21 -16.69 -17.48
N SER A 497 6.70 -15.84 -16.58
CA SER A 497 7.04 -16.23 -15.20
C SER A 497 5.85 -16.76 -14.41
N MET A 498 4.63 -16.40 -14.77
CA MET A 498 3.41 -16.91 -14.13
C MET A 498 3.11 -18.36 -14.51
N GLN A 499 3.79 -18.94 -15.49
CA GLN A 499 3.67 -20.38 -15.75
C GLN A 499 4.39 -21.20 -14.68
N ASP A 500 5.56 -20.73 -14.25
CA ASP A 500 6.38 -21.41 -13.23
C ASP A 500 5.95 -21.03 -11.80
N TYR A 501 5.33 -19.86 -11.65
CA TYR A 501 4.82 -19.29 -10.39
C TYR A 501 3.39 -18.76 -10.61
N PRO A 502 2.39 -19.65 -10.73
CA PRO A 502 1.03 -19.27 -11.07
C PRO A 502 0.36 -18.43 -9.98
N PRO A 503 -0.62 -17.57 -10.35
CA PRO A 503 -1.41 -16.85 -9.38
C PRO A 503 -2.06 -17.77 -8.35
N SER A 504 -2.05 -17.37 -7.08
CA SER A 504 -2.63 -18.13 -5.97
C SER A 504 -4.15 -18.27 -6.07
N GLN A 505 -4.81 -17.33 -6.74
CA GLN A 505 -6.23 -17.36 -7.04
C GLN A 505 -6.52 -16.43 -8.22
N THR A 506 -7.70 -16.57 -8.82
CA THR A 506 -8.24 -15.56 -9.74
C THR A 506 -8.88 -14.41 -8.96
N PRO A 507 -8.77 -13.15 -9.41
CA PRO A 507 -9.48 -12.04 -8.79
C PRO A 507 -10.98 -12.26 -8.62
N GLY A 508 -11.59 -11.54 -7.68
CA GLY A 508 -13.04 -11.43 -7.58
C GLY A 508 -13.65 -10.84 -8.86
N SER A 509 -14.98 -10.92 -9.01
CA SER A 509 -15.69 -10.26 -10.12
C SER A 509 -16.99 -9.64 -9.62
N PHE A 510 -17.28 -8.41 -10.04
CA PHE A 510 -18.58 -7.79 -9.84
C PHE A 510 -19.61 -8.26 -10.87
N ASN A 511 -19.17 -8.97 -11.90
CA ASN A 511 -19.98 -9.43 -13.01
C ASN A 511 -20.11 -10.96 -13.00
N LEU A 512 -21.05 -11.47 -13.80
CA LEU A 512 -21.34 -12.90 -13.88
C LEU A 512 -20.32 -13.68 -14.72
N GLU A 513 -19.38 -13.03 -15.41
CA GLU A 513 -18.45 -13.69 -16.33
C GLU A 513 -17.63 -14.80 -15.65
N LYS A 514 -17.18 -14.58 -14.41
CA LYS A 514 -16.46 -15.60 -13.64
C LYS A 514 -17.33 -16.83 -13.39
N ILE A 515 -18.58 -16.62 -12.97
CA ILE A 515 -19.56 -17.70 -12.73
C ILE A 515 -19.88 -18.42 -14.05
N GLN A 516 -20.04 -17.68 -15.14
CA GLN A 516 -20.28 -18.23 -16.48
C GLN A 516 -19.10 -19.11 -16.93
N LYS A 517 -17.86 -18.62 -16.85
CA LYS A 517 -16.66 -19.40 -17.17
C LYS A 517 -16.52 -20.65 -16.29
N GLN A 518 -16.84 -20.56 -15.00
CA GLN A 518 -16.85 -21.72 -14.10
C GLN A 518 -17.87 -22.76 -14.54
N ILE A 519 -19.08 -22.34 -14.90
CA ILE A 519 -20.13 -23.22 -15.43
C ILE A 519 -19.71 -23.84 -16.77
N GLU A 520 -19.14 -23.04 -17.68
CA GLU A 520 -18.63 -23.49 -18.98
C GLU A 520 -17.50 -24.51 -18.86
N ASN A 521 -16.53 -24.27 -17.97
CA ASN A 521 -15.45 -25.22 -17.70
C ASN A 521 -16.00 -26.52 -17.08
N ALA A 522 -16.93 -26.40 -16.12
CA ALA A 522 -17.60 -27.56 -15.51
C ALA A 522 -18.44 -28.38 -16.51
N THR A 523 -19.02 -27.75 -17.53
CA THR A 523 -19.77 -28.44 -18.59
C THR A 523 -18.89 -28.98 -19.71
N THR A 524 -17.69 -28.42 -19.93
CA THR A 524 -16.74 -28.88 -20.95
C THR A 524 -15.73 -29.91 -20.45
N GLY A 525 -15.71 -30.19 -19.14
CA GLY A 525 -14.86 -31.24 -18.54
C GLY A 525 -13.36 -30.94 -18.62
N LYS A 526 -12.99 -29.66 -18.71
CA LYS A 526 -11.61 -29.18 -18.65
C LYS A 526 -11.25 -28.62 -17.28
#